data_AF-A0A4Y7RYT1-F1
#
_entry.id   AF-A0A4Y7RYT1-F1
#
_cell.length_a   1.000
_cell.length_b   1.000
_cell.length_c   1.000
_cell.angle_alpha   90.00
_cell.angle_beta   90.00
_cell.angle_gamma   90.00
#
_symmetry.space_group_name_H-M   'P 1'
#
loop_
_entity.id
_entity.type
_entity.pdbx_description
1 polymer ?
#
loop_
_entity_poly.entity_id
_entity_poly.type
_entity_poly.pdbx_seq_one_letter_code
_entity_poly.pdbx_strand_id
1 'polypeptide(L)'
;MSTLNTLINKSGYFEARTTTEQRQVLALLGKEAFSFAETVYKELKDPDKLAEAVKYLEQKAAVVGIKVTFEEARAVVEAAWLEDKRKELPVIEVGTIESVDTAAAPAAN
;
A
#
# COMPACT_ATOMS: atom_id res chain seq x y z
N MET A 1 -12.15 -43.99 5.54
CA MET A 1 -11.41 -43.08 6.45
C MET A 1 -10.76 -41.95 5.65
N SER A 2 -11.53 -41.03 5.05
CA SER A 2 -10.97 -39.87 4.34
C SER A 2 -11.99 -38.71 4.34
N THR A 3 -12.00 -37.86 5.37
CA THR A 3 -12.79 -36.62 5.35
C THR A 3 -12.28 -35.53 6.30
N LEU A 4 -10.97 -35.51 6.59
CA LEU A 4 -10.39 -34.50 7.50
C LEU A 4 -9.70 -33.31 6.79
N ASN A 5 -9.61 -33.29 5.46
CA ASN A 5 -8.77 -32.30 4.75
C ASN A 5 -9.49 -31.05 4.22
N THR A 6 -10.78 -30.86 4.52
CA THR A 6 -11.58 -29.77 3.93
C THR A 6 -11.74 -28.56 4.87
N LEU A 7 -11.48 -28.73 6.17
CA LEU A 7 -11.60 -27.64 7.15
C LEU A 7 -10.32 -26.78 7.24
N ILE A 8 -9.14 -27.38 7.05
CA ILE A 8 -7.83 -26.71 7.12
C ILE A 8 -7.68 -25.64 6.01
N ASN A 9 -8.30 -25.84 4.85
CA ASN A 9 -8.24 -24.87 3.74
C ASN A 9 -9.23 -23.70 3.88
N LYS A 10 -10.27 -23.82 4.73
CA LYS A 10 -11.23 -22.73 4.93
C LYS A 10 -10.62 -21.61 5.76
N SER A 11 -9.92 -21.93 6.86
CA SER A 11 -9.31 -20.92 7.74
C SER A 11 -8.29 -20.06 6.98
N GLY A 12 -7.39 -20.65 6.21
CA GLY A 12 -6.42 -19.90 5.40
C GLY A 12 -7.08 -19.02 4.34
N TYR A 13 -8.18 -19.47 3.73
CA TYR A 13 -8.93 -18.66 2.75
C TYR A 13 -9.64 -17.46 3.39
N PHE A 14 -10.21 -17.65 4.58
CA PHE A 14 -10.82 -16.56 5.35
C PHE A 14 -9.77 -15.59 5.90
N GLU A 15 -8.66 -16.09 6.46
CA GLU A 15 -7.55 -15.28 6.97
C GLU A 15 -6.90 -14.44 5.87
N ALA A 16 -6.66 -15.02 4.69
CA ALA A 16 -6.09 -14.30 3.55
C ALA A 16 -7.02 -13.18 3.04
N ARG A 17 -8.34 -13.41 3.02
CA ARG A 17 -9.33 -12.39 2.68
C ARG A 17 -9.43 -11.31 3.73
N THR A 18 -9.49 -11.68 5.01
CA THR A 18 -9.48 -10.75 6.14
C THR A 18 -8.22 -9.87 6.12
N THR A 19 -7.05 -10.44 5.82
CA THR A 19 -5.78 -9.70 5.70
C THR A 19 -5.76 -8.76 4.50
N THR A 20 -6.45 -9.12 3.41
CA THR A 20 -6.56 -8.28 2.22
C THR A 20 -7.51 -7.11 2.45
N GLU A 21 -8.66 -7.37 3.05
CA GLU A 21 -9.63 -6.34 3.44
C GLU A 21 -9.04 -5.39 4.48
N GLN A 22 -8.35 -5.90 5.51
CA GLN A 22 -7.64 -5.09 6.50
C GLN A 22 -6.59 -4.18 5.84
N ARG A 23 -5.81 -4.70 4.88
CA ARG A 23 -4.84 -3.87 4.13
C ARG A 23 -5.51 -2.79 3.29
N GLN A 24 -6.65 -3.09 2.66
CA GLN A 24 -7.42 -2.10 1.91
C GLN A 24 -7.99 -1.01 2.83
N VAL A 25 -8.54 -1.40 3.98
CA VAL A 25 -9.04 -0.46 5.00
C VAL A 25 -7.91 0.40 5.53
N LEU A 26 -6.74 -0.17 5.86
CA LEU A 26 -5.58 0.58 6.29
C LEU A 26 -5.09 1.55 5.21
N ALA A 27 -5.05 1.14 3.94
CA ALA A 27 -4.67 2.03 2.85
C ALA A 27 -5.64 3.22 2.69
N LEU A 28 -6.95 2.98 2.83
CA LEU A 28 -7.98 4.03 2.84
C LEU A 28 -7.80 4.98 4.02
N LEU A 29 -7.65 4.43 5.23
CA LEU A 29 -7.41 5.21 6.44
C LEU A 29 -6.09 6.00 6.35
N GLY A 30 -5.07 5.45 5.70
CA GLY A 30 -3.78 6.12 5.46
C GLY A 30 -3.92 7.35 4.59
N LYS A 31 -4.69 7.24 3.50
CA LYS A 31 -5.01 8.39 2.64
C LYS A 31 -5.84 9.43 3.38
N GLU A 32 -6.85 8.99 4.13
CA GLU A 32 -7.66 9.89 4.96
C GLU A 32 -6.81 10.62 6.00
N ALA A 33 -5.94 9.90 6.71
CA ALA A 33 -5.06 10.46 7.73
C ALA A 33 -4.08 11.48 7.15
N PHE A 34 -3.49 11.17 6.00
CA PHE A 34 -2.61 12.08 5.28
C PHE A 34 -3.36 13.35 4.84
N SER A 35 -4.52 13.22 4.19
CA SER A 35 -5.33 14.37 3.77
C SER A 35 -5.85 15.19 4.95
N PHE A 36 -6.22 14.53 6.05
CA PHE A 36 -6.60 15.20 7.30
C PHE A 36 -5.44 16.03 7.84
N ALA A 37 -4.22 15.49 7.86
CA ALA A 37 -3.07 16.21 8.34
C ALA A 37 -2.69 17.40 7.45
N GLU A 38 -2.74 17.27 6.11
CA GLU A 38 -2.49 18.38 5.19
C GLU A 38 -3.57 19.48 5.28
N THR A 39 -4.81 19.12 5.57
CA THR A 39 -5.91 20.10 5.67
C THR A 39 -5.96 20.81 7.02
N VAL A 40 -5.71 20.09 8.11
CA VAL A 40 -5.80 20.62 9.49
C VAL A 40 -4.49 21.27 9.94
N TYR A 41 -3.34 20.68 9.59
CA TYR A 41 -2.04 21.11 10.08
C TYR A 41 -1.21 21.82 8.99
N LYS A 42 -1.83 22.75 8.28
CA LYS A 42 -1.19 23.54 7.21
C LYS A 42 0.05 24.31 7.67
N GLU A 43 0.07 24.69 8.94
CA GLU A 43 1.14 25.51 9.54
C GLU A 43 2.26 24.68 10.19
N LEU A 44 2.06 23.36 10.33
CA LEU A 44 3.10 22.47 10.87
C LEU A 44 4.12 22.10 9.80
N LYS A 45 5.33 21.73 10.24
CA LYS A 45 6.35 21.17 9.37
C LYS A 45 6.00 19.73 9.01
N ASP A 46 6.44 19.28 7.84
CA ASP A 46 6.18 17.94 7.30
C ASP A 46 6.40 16.77 8.30
N PRO A 47 7.47 16.70 9.10
CA PRO A 47 7.64 15.61 10.07
C PRO A 47 6.61 15.64 11.22
N ASP A 48 6.19 16.82 11.66
CA ASP A 48 5.20 16.97 12.73
C ASP A 48 3.78 16.65 12.21
N LYS A 49 3.48 17.03 10.95
CA LYS A 49 2.24 16.63 10.28
C LYS A 49 2.13 15.11 10.17
N LEU A 50 3.23 14.46 9.80
CA LEU A 50 3.27 13.01 9.65
C LEU A 50 3.02 12.30 10.98
N ALA A 51 3.61 12.79 12.08
CA ALA A 51 3.35 12.25 13.41
C ALA A 51 1.86 12.35 13.79
N GLU A 52 1.19 13.47 13.48
CA GLU A 52 -0.24 13.61 13.76
C GLU A 52 -1.13 12.77 12.82
N ALA A 53 -0.73 12.59 11.56
CA ALA A 53 -1.40 11.66 10.65
C ALA A 53 -1.32 10.21 11.18
N VAL A 54 -0.16 9.78 11.68
CA VAL A 54 0.02 8.44 12.26
C VAL A 54 -0.89 8.25 13.48
N LYS A 55 -0.93 9.23 14.38
CA LYS A 55 -1.80 9.20 15.55
C LYS A 55 -3.29 9.14 15.18
N TYR A 56 -3.70 9.89 14.16
CA TYR A 56 -5.07 9.83 13.64
C TYR A 56 -5.39 8.44 13.08
N LEU A 57 -4.48 7.84 12.32
CA LEU A 57 -4.64 6.50 11.78
C LEU A 57 -4.75 5.43 12.88
N GLU A 58 -3.89 5.48 13.91
CA GLU A 58 -3.94 4.56 15.04
C GLU A 58 -5.30 4.62 15.76
N GLN A 59 -5.82 5.83 15.98
CA GLN A 59 -7.14 6.03 16.58
C GLN A 59 -8.26 5.43 15.72
N LYS A 60 -8.22 5.68 14.41
CA LYS A 60 -9.22 5.14 13.48
C LYS A 60 -9.15 3.62 13.38
N ALA A 61 -7.94 3.07 13.28
CA ALA A 61 -7.71 1.64 13.23
C ALA A 61 -8.23 0.94 14.49
N ALA A 62 -7.99 1.54 15.67
CA ALA A 62 -8.53 1.05 16.94
C ALA A 62 -10.08 1.03 16.95
N VAL A 63 -10.73 2.07 16.37
CA VAL A 63 -12.20 2.14 16.26
C VAL A 63 -12.77 1.02 15.38
N VAL A 64 -12.09 0.66 14.29
CA VAL A 64 -12.49 -0.47 13.43
C VAL A 64 -11.97 -1.83 13.92
N GLY A 65 -11.36 -1.89 15.11
CA GLY A 65 -10.88 -3.12 15.73
C GLY A 65 -9.62 -3.71 15.09
N ILE A 66 -8.90 -2.92 14.29
CA ILE A 66 -7.63 -3.31 13.69
C ILE A 66 -6.51 -2.88 14.64
N LYS A 67 -5.72 -3.85 15.11
CA LYS A 67 -4.49 -3.57 15.86
C LYS A 67 -3.37 -3.29 14.87
N VAL A 68 -2.76 -2.12 14.99
CA VAL A 68 -1.67 -1.66 14.14
C VAL A 68 -0.57 -1.16 15.08
N THR A 69 0.67 -1.53 14.80
CA THR A 69 1.82 -0.95 15.49
C THR A 69 2.12 0.45 14.95
N PHE A 70 2.84 1.26 15.74
CA PHE A 70 3.25 2.59 15.30
C PHE A 70 4.06 2.56 14.00
N GLU A 71 4.94 1.57 13.83
CA GLU A 71 5.75 1.40 12.62
C GLU A 71 4.88 1.08 11.39
N GLU A 72 3.90 0.19 11.54
CA GLU A 72 2.96 -0.14 10.47
C GLU A 72 2.07 1.06 10.12
N ALA A 73 1.57 1.77 11.13
CA ALA A 73 0.75 2.95 10.93
C ALA A 73 1.53 4.04 10.18
N ARG A 74 2.80 4.25 10.57
CA ARG A 74 3.74 5.14 9.89
C ARG A 74 3.98 4.74 8.44
N ALA A 75 4.27 3.45 8.19
CA ALA A 75 4.50 2.96 6.84
C ALA A 75 3.28 3.15 5.93
N VAL A 76 2.07 2.97 6.46
CA VAL A 76 0.81 3.17 5.71
C VAL A 76 0.60 4.64 5.34
N VAL A 77 0.86 5.57 6.26
CA VAL A 77 0.77 7.01 6.01
C VAL A 77 1.86 7.47 5.03
N GLU A 78 3.10 7.02 5.20
CA GLU A 78 4.20 7.30 4.28
C GLU A 78 3.92 6.76 2.87
N ALA A 79 3.33 5.58 2.76
CA ALA A 79 2.92 5.01 1.48
C ALA A 79 1.85 5.87 0.78
N ALA A 80 0.88 6.40 1.54
CA ALA A 80 -0.13 7.32 1.01
C ALA A 80 0.50 8.63 0.50
N TRP A 81 1.44 9.20 1.25
CA TRP A 81 2.19 10.39 0.84
C TRP A 81 3.03 10.14 -0.42
N LEU A 82 3.71 9.00 -0.51
CA LEU A 82 4.47 8.61 -1.71
C LEU A 82 3.56 8.38 -2.91
N GLU A 83 2.35 7.86 -2.72
CA GLU A 83 1.36 7.72 -3.80
C GLU A 83 0.87 9.08 -4.29
N ASP A 84 0.62 10.03 -3.38
CA ASP A 84 0.21 11.39 -3.69
C ASP A 84 1.29 12.14 -4.48
N LYS A 85 2.54 12.13 -3.98
CA LYS A 85 3.69 12.69 -4.70
C LYS A 85 3.95 12.04 -6.05
N ARG A 86 3.69 10.73 -6.19
CA ARG A 86 3.83 10.04 -7.49
C ARG A 86 2.78 10.49 -8.50
N LYS A 87 1.61 10.96 -8.08
CA LYS A 87 0.60 11.54 -8.98
C LYS A 87 0.97 12.94 -9.44
N GLU A 88 1.72 13.69 -8.62
CA GLU A 88 2.25 15.00 -9.01
C GLU A 88 3.41 14.91 -10.01
N LEU A 89 4.11 13.77 -10.04
CA LEU A 89 5.17 13.52 -11.03
C LEU A 89 4.56 13.08 -12.36
N PRO A 90 4.96 13.67 -13.50
CA PRO A 90 4.50 13.20 -14.80
C PRO A 90 4.96 11.75 -14.99
N VAL A 91 4.01 10.87 -15.33
CA VAL A 91 4.30 9.49 -15.70
C VAL A 91 5.18 9.52 -16.95
N ILE A 92 6.48 9.30 -16.77
CA ILE A 92 7.37 8.98 -17.88
C ILE A 92 7.07 7.52 -18.21
N GLU A 93 6.28 7.28 -19.25
CA GLU A 93 6.09 5.93 -19.80
C GLU A 93 7.48 5.38 -20.15
N VAL A 94 7.98 4.45 -19.32
CA VAL A 94 9.19 3.72 -19.61
C VAL A 94 8.86 2.82 -20.79
N GLY A 95 9.21 3.29 -21.99
CA GLY A 95 9.07 2.53 -23.23
C GLY A 95 9.70 1.15 -23.06
N THR A 96 8.92 0.13 -23.40
CA THR A 96 9.37 -1.25 -23.53
C THR A 96 10.66 -1.27 -24.33
N ILE A 97 11.76 -1.66 -23.69
CA ILE A 97 13.00 -1.97 -24.42
C ILE A 97 12.72 -3.31 -25.09
N GLU A 98 12.24 -3.28 -26.34
CA GLU A 98 12.25 -4.46 -27.18
C GLU A 98 13.71 -4.90 -27.31
N SER A 99 14.01 -6.06 -26.73
CA SER A 99 15.28 -6.74 -26.88
C SER A 99 15.52 -6.96 -28.38
N VAL A 100 16.47 -6.21 -28.94
CA VAL A 100 17.01 -6.47 -30.29
C VAL A 100 17.78 -7.78 -30.22
N ASP A 101 17.08 -8.88 -30.45
CA ASP A 101 17.68 -10.19 -30.68
C ASP A 101 18.37 -10.13 -32.05
N THR A 102 19.67 -9.79 -32.04
CA THR A 102 20.52 -9.84 -33.24
C THR A 102 20.84 -11.30 -33.53
N ALA A 103 19.88 -12.02 -34.10
CA ALA A 103 20.12 -13.27 -34.79
C ALA A 103 20.60 -12.96 -36.21
N ALA A 104 21.90 -12.65 -36.32
CA ALA A 104 22.58 -12.52 -37.60
C ALA A 104 22.90 -13.89 -38.19
N ALA A 105 22.17 -14.29 -39.24
CA ALA A 105 22.61 -15.13 -40.36
C ALA A 105 21.45 -15.28 -41.38
N PRO A 106 21.64 -15.58 -42.68
CA PRO A 106 22.88 -15.69 -43.47
C PRO A 106 22.81 -14.93 -44.83
N ALA A 107 23.96 -14.64 -45.46
CA ALA A 107 24.05 -14.42 -46.92
C ALA A 107 25.50 -14.76 -47.35
N ALA A 108 25.78 -15.87 -48.05
CA ALA A 108 25.47 -16.14 -49.45
C ALA A 108 26.13 -15.13 -50.41
N ASN A 109 27.40 -15.36 -50.74
CA ASN A 109 27.93 -15.28 -52.11
C ASN A 109 29.26 -16.05 -52.20
#